data_AF-A0A1Z9QS77-F1
#
_entry.id   AF-A0A1Z9QS77-F1
#
_cell.length_a   1.000
_cell.length_b   1.000
_cell.length_c   1.000
_cell.angle_alpha   90.00
_cell.angle_beta   90.00
_cell.angle_gamma   90.00
#
_symmetry.space_group_name_H-M   'P 1'
#
loop_
_entity.id
_entity.type
_entity.pdbx_description
1 polymer ?
#
loop_
_entity_poly.entity_id
_entity_poly.type
_entity_poly.pdbx_seq_one_letter_code
_entity_poly.pdbx_strand_id
1 'polypeptide(L)'
;MCSLLILFFRFFSYALFAWIILSWVQVSPEHPIGQLKIILDRAFTRILEPIRSRIPTLRIGMAGLDLSPLVLIFGVNLIQPYVLRAVC
;
A
#
# COMPACT_ATOMS: atom_id res chain seq x y z
N MET A 1 -8.54 15.14 -18.19
CA MET A 1 -7.75 15.13 -16.94
C MET A 1 -8.14 13.98 -16.01
N CYS A 2 -9.44 13.68 -15.87
CA CYS A 2 -9.97 12.60 -15.03
C CYS A 2 -9.43 11.19 -15.32
N SER A 3 -9.20 10.85 -16.59
CA SER A 3 -8.69 9.53 -16.97
C SER A 3 -7.33 9.22 -16.33
N LEU A 4 -6.41 10.20 -16.29
CA LEU A 4 -5.09 10.03 -15.68
C LEU A 4 -5.18 9.83 -14.17
N LEU A 5 -6.05 10.59 -13.48
CA LEU A 5 -6.29 10.42 -12.05
C LEU A 5 -6.88 9.04 -11.72
N ILE A 6 -7.85 8.58 -12.50
CA ILE A 6 -8.44 7.24 -12.33
C ILE A 6 -7.38 6.16 -12.56
N LEU A 7 -6.55 6.32 -13.60
CA LEU A 7 -5.45 5.39 -13.88
C LEU A 7 -4.45 5.36 -12.72
N PHE A 8 -4.10 6.52 -12.17
CA PHE A 8 -3.21 6.63 -11.01
C PHE A 8 -3.76 5.89 -9.80
N PHE A 9 -5.02 6.13 -9.40
CA PHE A 9 -5.64 5.42 -8.28
C PHE A 9 -5.70 3.91 -8.51
N ARG A 10 -6.00 3.46 -9.74
CA ARG A 10 -5.98 2.02 -10.09
C ARG A 10 -4.59 1.42 -9.96
N PHE A 11 -3.58 2.08 -10.54
CA PHE A 11 -2.20 1.62 -10.47
C PHE A 11 -1.71 1.55 -9.02
N PHE A 12 -1.99 2.58 -8.22
CA PHE A 12 -1.66 2.62 -6.81
C PHE A 12 -2.27 1.45 -6.05
N SER A 13 -3.57 1.19 -6.24
CA SER A 13 -4.27 0.07 -5.61
C SER A 13 -3.67 -1.28 -6.00
N TYR A 14 -3.36 -1.50 -7.28
CA TYR A 14 -2.71 -2.75 -7.72
C TYR A 14 -1.30 -2.91 -7.14
N ALA A 15 -0.51 -1.83 -7.09
CA ALA A 15 0.82 -1.86 -6.48
C ALA A 15 0.74 -2.17 -4.98
N LEU A 16 -0.25 -1.62 -4.27
CA LEU A 16 -0.49 -1.90 -2.85
C LEU A 16 -0.88 -3.36 -2.63
N PHE A 17 -1.79 -3.90 -3.45
CA PHE A 17 -2.14 -5.33 -3.39
C PHE A 17 -0.94 -6.24 -3.68
N ALA A 18 -0.16 -5.93 -4.72
CA ALA A 18 1.05 -6.69 -5.05
C ALA A 18 2.05 -6.66 -3.88
N TRP A 19 2.26 -5.49 -3.27
CA TRP A 19 3.13 -5.35 -2.10
C TRP A 19 2.62 -6.15 -0.90
N ILE A 20 1.32 -6.10 -0.59
CA ILE A 20 0.72 -6.92 0.49
C ILE A 20 1.01 -8.39 0.22
N ILE A 21 0.71 -8.91 -0.97
CA ILE A 21 0.96 -10.32 -1.29
C ILE A 21 2.46 -10.66 -1.15
N LEU A 22 3.34 -9.84 -1.74
CA LEU A 22 4.79 -10.05 -1.69
C LEU A 22 5.38 -9.91 -0.28
N SER A 23 4.71 -9.22 0.65
CA SER A 23 5.15 -9.14 2.05
C SER A 23 5.01 -10.47 2.80
N TRP A 24 4.10 -11.36 2.36
CA TRP A 24 3.93 -12.70 2.92
C TRP A 24 4.82 -13.75 2.27
N VAL A 25 5.39 -13.44 1.09
CA VAL A 25 6.24 -14.37 0.34
C VAL A 25 7.71 -14.07 0.63
N GLN A 26 8.44 -15.08 1.08
CA GLN A 26 9.89 -15.00 1.21
C GLN A 26 10.54 -15.22 -0.16
N VAL A 27 11.09 -14.15 -0.74
CA VAL A 27 11.78 -14.17 -2.04
C VAL A 27 13.21 -13.68 -1.85
N SER A 28 14.18 -14.36 -2.48
CA SER A 28 15.59 -13.97 -2.45
C SER A 28 15.80 -12.61 -3.15
N PRO A 29 16.63 -11.69 -2.60
CA PRO A 29 16.90 -10.38 -3.22
C PRO A 29 17.47 -10.44 -4.64
N GLU A 30 18.17 -11.54 -4.98
CA GLU A 30 18.81 -11.76 -6.28
C GLU A 30 17.77 -12.06 -7.38
N HIS A 31 16.57 -12.51 -6.99
CA HIS A 31 15.49 -12.78 -7.93
C HIS A 31 14.82 -11.47 -8.38
N PRO A 32 14.40 -11.32 -9.65
CA PRO A 32 13.72 -10.11 -10.15
C PRO A 32 12.50 -9.69 -9.31
N ILE A 33 11.75 -10.66 -8.80
CA ILE A 33 10.61 -10.42 -7.89
C ILE A 33 11.08 -9.87 -6.53
N GLY A 34 12.22 -10.32 -6.04
CA GLY A 34 12.84 -9.79 -4.82
C GLY A 34 13.24 -8.33 -4.97
N GLN A 35 13.80 -7.95 -6.13
CA GLN A 35 14.11 -6.55 -6.44
C GLN A 35 12.84 -5.69 -6.50
N LEU A 36 11.77 -6.19 -7.14
CA LEU A 36 10.48 -5.50 -7.16
C LEU A 36 9.91 -5.31 -5.75
N LYS A 37 9.99 -6.35 -4.91
CA LYS A 37 9.60 -6.27 -3.50
C LYS A 37 10.36 -5.18 -2.76
N ILE A 38 11.68 -5.05 -2.96
CA ILE A 38 12.50 -4.01 -2.31
C ILE A 38 12.04 -2.60 -2.74
N ILE A 39 11.73 -2.41 -4.03
CA ILE A 39 11.24 -1.13 -4.55
C ILE A 39 9.89 -0.79 -3.91
N LEU A 40 8.96 -1.75 -3.88
CA LEU A 40 7.65 -1.58 -3.27
C LEU A 40 7.76 -1.34 -1.76
N ASP A 41 8.62 -2.09 -1.06
CA ASP A 41 8.89 -1.90 0.37
C ASP A 41 9.35 -0.47 0.66
N ARG A 42 10.30 0.07 -0.11
CA ARG A 42 10.75 1.46 0.09
C ARG A 42 9.65 2.48 -0.16
N ALA A 43 8.85 2.28 -1.22
CA ALA A 43 7.76 3.19 -1.57
C ALA A 43 6.67 3.18 -0.50
N PHE A 44 6.16 1.99 -0.14
CA PHE A 44 5.08 1.84 0.82
C PHE A 44 5.53 2.07 2.25
N THR A 45 6.77 1.78 2.64
CA THR A 45 7.25 2.10 3.99
C THR A 45 7.18 3.59 4.26
N ARG A 46 7.61 4.45 3.33
CA ARG A 46 7.51 5.91 3.49
C ARG A 46 6.06 6.40 3.61
N ILE A 47 5.13 5.77 2.89
CA ILE A 47 3.70 6.13 2.92
C ILE A 47 3.04 5.62 4.23
N LEU A 48 3.43 4.43 4.68
CA LEU A 48 2.84 3.75 5.82
C LEU A 48 3.47 4.19 7.15
N GLU A 49 4.71 4.68 7.18
CA GLU A 49 5.39 5.17 8.38
C GLU A 49 4.58 6.20 9.20
N PRO A 50 3.97 7.25 8.60
CA PRO A 50 3.11 8.17 9.35
C PRO A 50 1.79 7.55 9.83
N ILE A 51 1.37 6.42 9.25
CA ILE A 51 0.19 5.65 9.68
C ILE A 51 0.59 4.72 10.82
N ARG A 52 1.70 4.00 10.68
CA ARG A 52 2.31 3.10 11.69
C ARG A 52 2.71 3.83 12.96
N SER A 53 3.10 5.10 12.87
CA SER A 53 3.42 5.90 14.06
C SER A 53 2.19 6.23 14.91
N ARG A 54 0.98 6.15 14.34
CA ARG A 54 -0.29 6.40 15.04
C ARG A 54 -1.07 5.13 15.35
N ILE A 55 -0.88 4.09 14.55
CA ILE A 55 -1.61 2.82 14.68
C ILE A 55 -0.65 1.78 15.25
N PRO A 56 -0.90 1.25 16.46
CA PRO A 56 -0.09 0.18 17.01
C PRO A 56 -0.21 -1.06 16.11
N THR A 57 0.91 -1.78 15.91
CA THR A 57 0.88 -3.06 15.21
C THR A 57 0.00 -4.03 15.98
N LEU A 58 -0.99 -4.63 15.30
CA LEU A 58 -1.93 -5.52 15.96
C LEU A 58 -1.23 -6.87 16.14
N ARG A 59 -0.78 -7.16 17.36
CA ARG A 59 -0.19 -8.46 17.68
C ARG A 59 -1.31 -9.45 17.96
N ILE A 60 -1.51 -10.41 17.06
CA ILE A 60 -2.44 -11.51 17.25
C ILE A 60 -1.60 -12.76 17.56
N GLY A 61 -1.52 -13.12 18.84
CA GLY A 61 -0.66 -14.21 19.30
C GLY A 61 0.82 -13.92 19.07
N MET A 62 1.51 -14.81 18.35
CA MET A 62 2.93 -14.69 17.99
C MET A 62 3.16 -13.93 16.67
N ALA A 63 2.10 -13.59 15.93
CA ALA A 63 2.18 -12.90 14.65
C ALA A 63 1.80 -11.41 14.79
N GLY A 64 2.67 -10.53 14.30
CA GLY A 64 2.34 -9.11 14.14
C GLY A 64 1.59 -8.91 12.83
N LEU A 65 0.31 -8.55 12.89
CA LEU A 65 -0.46 -8.14 11.72
C LEU A 65 -0.31 -6.63 11.53
N ASP A 66 0.20 -6.21 10.38
CA ASP A 66 0.25 -4.81 10.03
C ASP A 66 -1.12 -4.38 9.47
N LEU A 67 -1.85 -3.55 10.24
CA LEU A 67 -3.14 -2.99 9.83
C LEU A 67 -3.00 -1.75 8.95
N SER A 68 -1.79 -1.17 8.87
CA SER A 68 -1.52 0.03 8.10
C SER A 68 -1.94 -0.07 6.63
N PRO A 69 -1.75 -1.19 5.92
CA PRO A 69 -2.19 -1.34 4.53
C PRO A 69 -3.71 -1.31 4.40
N LEU A 70 -4.44 -1.90 5.37
CA LEU A 70 -5.89 -1.88 5.39
C LEU A 70 -6.42 -0.45 5.59
N VAL A 71 -5.81 0.29 6.51
CA VAL A 71 -6.12 1.72 6.76
C VAL A 71 -5.85 2.54 5.50
N LEU A 72 -4.74 2.28 4.81
CA LEU A 72 -4.40 2.95 3.57
C LEU A 72 -5.44 2.67 2.46
N ILE A 73 -5.87 1.41 2.29
CA ILE A 73 -6.94 1.04 1.36
C ILE A 73 -8.22 1.81 1.68
N PHE A 74 -8.62 1.82 2.95
CA PHE A 74 -9.84 2.52 3.37
C PHE A 74 -9.74 4.03 3.13
N GLY A 75 -8.60 4.63 3.49
CA GLY A 75 -8.33 6.06 3.28
C GLY A 75 -8.37 6.44 1.81
N VAL A 76 -7.77 5.63 0.92
CA VAL A 76 -7.82 5.88 -0.53
C VAL A 76 -9.24 5.78 -1.07
N ASN A 77 -9.99 4.73 -0.70
CA ASN A 77 -11.38 4.56 -1.16
C ASN A 77 -12.29 5.70 -0.67
N LEU A 78 -12.03 6.24 0.53
CA LEU A 78 -12.77 7.38 1.05
C LEU A 78 -12.41 8.66 0.30
N ILE A 79 -11.12 8.94 0.06
CA ILE A 79 -10.63 10.18 -0.53
C ILE A 79 -10.91 10.26 -2.05
N GLN A 80 -10.79 9.14 -2.76
CA GLN A 80 -10.93 9.06 -4.21
C GLN A 80 -12.20 9.76 -4.77
N PRO A 81 -13.43 9.48 -4.29
CA PRO A 81 -14.62 10.13 -4.83
C PRO A 81 -14.64 11.64 -4.60
N TYR A 82 -14.09 12.14 -3.49
CA TYR A 82 -14.00 13.58 -3.23
C TYR A 82 -13.00 14.26 -4.17
N VAL A 83 -11.82 13.65 -4.36
CA VAL A 83 -10.80 14.17 -5.28
C VAL A 83 -11.30 14.19 -6.71
N LEU A 84 -11.96 13.11 -7.16
CA LEU A 84 -12.53 13.06 -8.50
C LEU A 84 -13.61 14.13 -8.69
N ARG A 85 -14.51 14.33 -7.72
CA ARG A 85 -15.54 15.39 -7.81
C ARG A 85 -14.96 16.80 -7.82
N ALA A 86 -13.86 17.04 -7.10
CA ALA A 86 -13.26 18.37 -7.02
C ALA A 86 -12.49 18.76 -8.30
N VAL A 87 -12.00 17.80 -9.07
CA VAL A 87 -11.07 18.04 -10.19
C VAL A 87 -11.72 17.85 -11.57
N CYS A 88 -12.87 17.20 -11.69
CA CYS A 88 -13.41 16.68 -12.97
C CYS A 88 -14.58 17.43 -13.64
#